data_AF-S4P8Y1-F1
#
_entry.id   AF-S4P8Y1-F1
#
_cell.length_a   1.000
_cell.length_b   1.000
_cell.length_c   1.000
_cell.angle_alpha   90.00
_cell.angle_beta   90.00
_cell.angle_gamma   90.00
#
_symmetry.space_group_name_H-M   'P 1'
#
loop_
_entity.id
_entity.type
_entity.pdbx_description
1 polymer ?
#
loop_
_entity_poly.entity_id
_entity_poly.type
_entity_poly.pdbx_seq_one_letter_code
_entity_poly.pdbx_strand_id
1 'polypeptide(L)'
;MGILQLGFLIDFISGPVSVGFTSAAAIIIATTQVKDILGLSFPGGKFLQVWTGMYEHIGETRLWDTVLGVSCIIVLLLLRKVKDIKIGSEDDDKEGSMEKRSRLKAAVSQTLWFLSTTRNIFVVLVCAALAYYFDTKNQQPFVLTGEVKAGLPQLAPPPFSATVGNHTYTFSEMASTLGSAIFVVPLLSILENIALAKVFFGGQV
;
A
#
# COMPACT_ATOMS: atom_id res chain seq x y z
N MET A 1 -8.26 20.13 17.44
CA MET A 1 -8.74 20.88 16.25
C MET A 1 -10.26 21.08 16.23
N GLY A 2 -11.09 20.04 16.44
CA GLY A 2 -12.56 20.18 16.37
C GLY A 2 -13.18 21.15 17.39
N ILE A 3 -12.76 21.11 18.65
CA ILE A 3 -13.26 22.02 19.70
C ILE A 3 -12.90 23.49 19.41
N LEU A 4 -11.74 23.72 18.79
CA LEU A 4 -11.23 25.06 18.46
C LEU A 4 -11.79 25.60 17.13
N GLN A 5 -12.68 24.86 16.45
CA GLN A 5 -13.25 25.22 15.15
C GLN A 5 -12.20 25.68 14.11
N LEU A 6 -10.99 25.11 14.16
CA LEU A 6 -9.88 25.47 13.25
C LEU A 6 -10.09 24.96 11.81
N GLY A 7 -11.33 24.60 11.45
CA GLY A 7 -11.71 24.25 10.08
C GLY A 7 -11.48 25.38 9.09
N PHE A 8 -11.57 26.64 9.52
CA PHE A 8 -11.27 27.80 8.66
C PHE A 8 -9.82 27.79 8.14
N LEU A 9 -8.88 27.19 8.88
CA LEU A 9 -7.46 27.13 8.52
C LEU A 9 -7.22 26.18 7.32
N ILE A 10 -8.16 25.26 7.10
CA ILE A 10 -8.11 24.28 6.00
C ILE A 10 -8.48 24.95 4.67
N ASP A 11 -9.37 25.94 4.69
CA ASP A 11 -9.76 26.68 3.49
C ASP A 11 -8.60 27.51 2.89
N PHE A 12 -7.53 27.74 3.67
CA PHE A 12 -6.30 28.39 3.20
C PHE A 12 -5.32 27.44 2.51
N ILE A 13 -5.54 26.12 2.56
CA ILE A 13 -4.67 25.17 1.88
C ILE A 13 -5.13 25.03 0.43
N SER A 14 -4.37 25.68 -0.46
CA SER A 14 -4.65 25.66 -1.89
C SER A 14 -4.53 24.24 -2.47
N GLY A 15 -5.32 23.94 -3.50
CA GLY A 15 -5.24 22.68 -4.25
C GLY A 15 -3.81 22.34 -4.73
N PRO A 16 -3.02 23.30 -5.28
CA PRO A 16 -1.63 23.06 -5.66
C PRO A 16 -0.73 22.56 -4.53
N VAL A 17 -0.92 23.04 -3.30
CA VAL A 17 -0.13 22.57 -2.13
C VAL A 17 -0.47 21.12 -1.80
N SER A 18 -1.74 20.75 -1.85
CA SER A 18 -2.18 19.37 -1.64
C SER A 18 -1.60 18.43 -2.71
N VAL A 19 -1.70 18.80 -3.99
CA VAL A 19 -1.12 18.01 -5.10
C VAL A 19 0.39 17.88 -4.98
N GLY A 20 1.10 18.96 -4.61
CA GLY A 20 2.54 18.94 -4.36
C GLY A 20 2.92 18.00 -3.22
N PHE A 21 2.19 18.07 -2.09
CA PHE A 21 2.39 17.19 -0.96
C PHE A 21 2.14 15.72 -1.32
N THR A 22 1.02 15.38 -1.96
CA THR A 22 0.69 14.01 -2.36
C THR A 22 1.72 13.46 -3.36
N SER A 23 2.21 14.29 -4.29
CA SER A 23 3.25 13.89 -5.24
C SER A 23 4.58 13.59 -4.54
N ALA A 24 5.00 14.45 -3.60
CA ALA A 24 6.20 14.21 -2.81
C ALA A 24 6.07 12.95 -1.94
N ALA A 25 4.91 12.76 -1.28
CA ALA A 25 4.61 11.57 -0.50
C ALA A 25 4.65 10.30 -1.38
N ALA A 26 4.08 10.35 -2.59
CA ALA A 26 4.13 9.24 -3.54
C ALA A 26 5.57 8.87 -3.93
N ILE A 27 6.43 9.86 -4.17
CA ILE A 27 7.86 9.63 -4.47
C ILE A 27 8.58 9.00 -3.27
N ILE A 28 8.32 9.49 -2.04
CA ILE A 28 8.92 8.93 -0.83
C ILE A 28 8.48 7.48 -0.64
N ILE A 29 7.17 7.20 -0.74
CA ILE A 29 6.62 5.84 -0.63
C ILE A 29 7.26 4.95 -1.69
N ALA A 30 7.25 5.36 -2.96
CA ALA A 30 7.87 4.58 -4.04
C ALA A 30 9.34 4.27 -3.75
N THR A 31 10.11 5.25 -3.29
CA THR A 31 11.52 5.08 -2.92
C THR A 31 11.70 4.09 -1.78
N THR A 32 10.87 4.18 -0.73
CA THR A 32 10.94 3.25 0.40
C THR A 32 10.56 1.83 0.04
N GLN A 33 9.72 1.62 -0.98
CA GLN A 33 9.30 0.30 -1.43
C GLN A 33 10.34 -0.37 -2.36
N VAL A 34 11.19 0.42 -3.03
CA VAL A 34 12.26 -0.14 -3.89
C VAL A 34 13.22 -1.02 -3.08
N LYS A 35 13.56 -0.63 -1.85
CA LYS A 35 14.42 -1.45 -0.97
C LYS A 35 13.79 -2.82 -0.68
N ASP A 36 12.48 -2.86 -0.49
CA ASP A 36 11.73 -4.07 -0.13
C ASP A 36 11.64 -5.00 -1.35
N ILE A 37 11.47 -4.44 -2.55
CA ILE A 37 11.54 -5.20 -3.81
C ILE A 37 12.94 -5.82 -3.99
N LEU A 38 14.01 -5.09 -3.68
CA LEU A 38 15.39 -5.61 -3.78
C LEU A 38 15.75 -6.60 -2.65
N GLY A 39 14.87 -6.79 -1.67
CA GLY A 39 15.11 -7.66 -0.52
C GLY A 39 16.16 -7.11 0.47
N LEU A 40 16.38 -5.80 0.46
CA LEU A 40 17.36 -5.14 1.33
C LEU A 40 16.71 -4.73 2.66
N SER A 41 17.34 -5.10 3.77
CA SER A 41 16.85 -4.76 5.12
C SER A 41 17.84 -3.84 5.83
N PHE A 42 17.57 -2.54 5.82
CA PHE A 42 18.33 -1.55 6.57
C PHE A 42 17.43 -0.46 7.16
N PRO A 43 17.80 0.11 8.32
CA PRO A 43 17.07 1.20 8.95
C PRO A 43 17.24 2.49 8.14
N GLY A 44 16.21 2.87 7.39
CA GLY A 44 16.17 4.12 6.63
C GLY A 44 14.85 4.85 6.86
N GLY A 45 14.88 5.90 7.69
CA GLY A 45 13.69 6.72 7.98
C GLY A 45 13.56 7.97 7.10
N LYS A 46 14.67 8.39 6.46
CA LYS A 46 14.73 9.61 5.64
C LYS A 46 15.00 9.27 4.17
N PHE A 47 14.40 10.04 3.26
CA PHE A 47 14.52 9.83 1.80
C PHE A 47 15.98 9.68 1.34
N LEU A 48 16.87 10.61 1.72
CA LEU A 48 18.29 10.53 1.34
C LEU A 48 19.01 9.32 1.92
N GLN A 49 18.66 8.93 3.15
CA GLN A 49 19.24 7.76 3.81
C GLN A 49 18.85 6.46 3.10
N VAL A 50 17.66 6.40 2.51
CA VAL A 50 17.25 5.26 1.67
C VAL A 50 18.13 5.18 0.43
N TRP A 51 18.39 6.29 -0.25
CA TRP A 51 19.26 6.32 -1.43
C TRP A 51 20.70 5.95 -1.15
N THR A 52 21.30 6.49 -0.09
CA THR A 52 22.67 6.14 0.30
C THR A 52 22.75 4.67 0.74
N GLY A 53 21.78 4.20 1.53
CA GLY A 53 21.71 2.81 1.96
C GLY A 53 21.54 1.82 0.81
N MET A 54 20.73 2.15 -0.20
CA MET A 54 20.59 1.34 -1.42
C MET A 54 21.90 1.24 -2.19
N TYR A 55 22.68 2.32 -2.29
CA TYR A 55 23.97 2.29 -2.99
C TYR A 55 25.01 1.44 -2.25
N GLU A 56 25.07 1.57 -0.92
CA GLU A 56 26.00 0.81 -0.08
C GLU A 56 25.67 -0.69 -0.06
N HIS A 57 24.39 -1.06 -0.02
CA HIS A 57 23.95 -2.45 0.14
C HIS A 57 23.52 -3.10 -1.18
N ILE A 58 23.81 -2.48 -2.34
CA ILE A 58 23.40 -3.01 -3.65
C ILE A 58 23.96 -4.42 -3.91
N GLY A 59 25.11 -4.75 -3.32
CA GLY A 59 25.72 -6.08 -3.42
C GLY A 59 25.02 -7.17 -2.58
N GLU A 60 24.20 -6.78 -1.59
CA GLU A 60 23.45 -7.71 -0.73
C GLU A 60 22.05 -8.02 -1.27
N THR A 61 21.74 -7.54 -2.48
CA THR A 61 20.44 -7.71 -3.13
C THR A 61 20.09 -9.20 -3.25
N ARG A 62 18.91 -9.57 -2.75
CA ARG A 62 18.39 -10.93 -2.87
C ARG A 62 17.65 -11.07 -4.19
N LEU A 63 18.30 -11.76 -5.14
CA LEU A 63 17.77 -11.95 -6.50
C LEU A 63 16.37 -12.60 -6.50
N TRP A 64 16.12 -13.56 -5.60
CA TRP A 64 14.82 -14.24 -5.52
C TRP A 64 13.68 -13.31 -5.09
N ASP A 65 13.92 -12.46 -4.09
CA ASP A 65 12.95 -11.44 -3.66
C ASP A 65 12.70 -10.41 -4.77
N THR A 66 13.76 -10.01 -5.48
CA THR A 66 13.68 -9.08 -6.62
C THR A 66 12.82 -9.65 -7.74
N VAL A 67 13.07 -10.91 -8.12
CA VAL A 67 12.29 -11.59 -9.16
C VAL A 67 10.83 -11.70 -8.74
N LEU A 68 10.56 -12.08 -7.49
CA LEU A 68 9.20 -12.18 -6.96
C LEU A 68 8.50 -10.81 -6.98
N GLY A 69 9.12 -9.76 -6.44
CA GLY A 69 8.57 -8.40 -6.42
C GLY A 69 8.28 -7.84 -7.82
N VAL A 70 9.22 -7.97 -8.75
CA VAL A 70 9.04 -7.53 -10.14
C VAL A 70 7.94 -8.35 -10.83
N SER A 71 7.89 -9.67 -10.62
CA SER A 71 6.83 -10.52 -11.17
C SER A 71 5.43 -10.11 -10.67
N CYS A 72 5.31 -9.77 -9.38
CA CYS A 72 4.07 -9.28 -8.79
C CYS A 72 3.62 -7.97 -9.43
N ILE A 73 4.54 -7.02 -9.65
CA ILE A 73 4.23 -5.75 -10.33
C ILE A 73 3.70 -6.03 -11.75
N ILE A 74 4.37 -6.89 -12.51
CA ILE A 74 3.95 -7.26 -13.86
C ILE A 74 2.55 -7.88 -13.84
N VAL A 75 2.30 -8.85 -12.97
CA VAL A 75 0.99 -9.51 -12.84
C VAL A 75 -0.11 -8.52 -12.46
N LEU A 76 0.14 -7.62 -11.51
CA LEU A 76 -0.82 -6.60 -11.10
C LEU A 76 -1.16 -5.63 -12.25
N LEU A 77 -0.15 -5.22 -13.04
CA LEU A 77 -0.34 -4.36 -14.20
C LEU A 77 -1.10 -5.08 -15.32
N LEU A 78 -0.81 -6.36 -15.57
CA LEU A 78 -1.55 -7.19 -16.52
C LEU A 78 -3.02 -7.36 -16.09
N LEU A 79 -3.29 -7.72 -14.82
CA LEU A 79 -4.65 -7.85 -14.28
C LEU A 79 -5.43 -6.52 -14.32
N ARG A 80 -4.73 -5.38 -14.19
CA ARG A 80 -5.33 -4.07 -14.40
C ARG A 80 -5.74 -3.87 -15.86
N LYS A 81 -4.87 -4.21 -16.81
CA LYS A 81 -5.15 -4.10 -18.26
C LYS A 81 -6.25 -5.05 -18.73
N VAL A 82 -6.36 -6.24 -18.13
CA VAL A 82 -7.45 -7.19 -18.43
C VAL A 82 -8.84 -6.59 -18.17
N LYS A 83 -8.97 -5.66 -17.21
CA LYS A 83 -10.23 -4.92 -16.99
C LYS A 83 -10.63 -4.03 -18.16
N ASP A 84 -9.63 -3.46 -18.83
CA ASP A 84 -9.81 -2.46 -19.88
C ASP A 84 -10.11 -3.13 -21.23
N ILE A 85 -9.87 -4.45 -21.36
CA ILE A 85 -10.28 -5.25 -22.50
C ILE A 85 -11.78 -5.52 -22.39
N LYS A 86 -12.59 -4.63 -22.97
CA LYS A 86 -14.00 -4.90 -23.25
C LYS A 86 -14.09 -6.11 -24.18
N ILE A 87 -14.44 -7.27 -23.62
CA ILE A 87 -14.95 -8.41 -24.38
C ILE A 87 -16.32 -7.99 -24.93
N GLY A 88 -16.25 -7.35 -26.09
CA GLY A 88 -17.38 -6.74 -26.77
C GLY A 88 -16.96 -6.44 -28.20
N SER A 89 -16.62 -7.48 -28.96
CA SER A 89 -16.90 -7.47 -30.38
C SER A 89 -18.33 -7.99 -30.54
N GLU A 90 -19.25 -7.04 -30.70
CA GLU A 90 -20.31 -7.14 -31.72
C GLU A 90 -19.69 -7.68 -33.02
N ASP A 91 -20.47 -8.46 -33.78
CA ASP A 91 -20.07 -9.28 -34.94
C ASP A 91 -19.60 -10.71 -34.61
N ASP A 92 -20.57 -11.61 -34.46
CA ASP A 92 -20.53 -12.92 -35.12
C ASP A 92 -21.92 -13.58 -35.03
N ASP A 93 -22.84 -13.06 -35.85
CA ASP A 93 -24.11 -13.70 -36.20
C ASP A 93 -23.82 -14.97 -37.01
N LYS A 94 -23.71 -16.12 -36.35
CA LYS A 94 -23.98 -17.43 -36.96
C LYS A 94 -24.78 -18.33 -36.01
N GLU A 95 -26.06 -18.44 -36.35
CA GLU A 95 -27.07 -19.33 -35.78
C GLU A 95 -26.60 -20.78 -35.74
N GLY A 96 -26.74 -21.44 -34.60
CA GLY A 96 -26.63 -22.91 -34.49
C GLY A 96 -25.95 -23.41 -33.22
N SER A 97 -25.01 -22.65 -32.64
CA SER A 97 -24.29 -23.02 -31.40
C SER A 97 -24.34 -21.90 -30.34
N MET A 98 -25.45 -21.14 -30.33
CA MET A 98 -25.57 -19.81 -29.73
C MET A 98 -25.76 -19.81 -28.20
N GLU A 99 -26.46 -20.79 -27.62
CA GLU A 99 -26.86 -20.72 -26.20
C GLU A 99 -25.70 -21.03 -25.22
N LYS A 100 -24.89 -22.05 -25.52
CA LYS A 100 -23.77 -22.47 -24.64
C LYS A 100 -22.58 -21.51 -24.71
N ARG A 101 -22.33 -20.90 -25.88
CA ARG A 101 -21.23 -19.94 -26.11
C ARG A 101 -21.53 -18.58 -25.48
N SER A 102 -22.81 -18.16 -25.43
CA SER A 102 -23.25 -16.93 -24.76
C SER A 102 -23.11 -17.00 -23.23
N ARG A 103 -23.56 -18.10 -22.60
CA ARG A 103 -23.39 -18.30 -21.14
C ARG A 103 -21.93 -18.42 -20.73
N LEU A 104 -21.10 -19.07 -21.54
CA LEU A 104 -19.67 -19.21 -21.26
C LEU A 104 -18.93 -17.88 -21.44
N LYS A 105 -19.27 -17.08 -22.46
CA LYS A 105 -18.78 -15.70 -22.62
C LYS A 105 -19.19 -14.82 -21.43
N ALA A 106 -20.45 -14.87 -21.00
CA ALA A 106 -20.95 -14.13 -19.85
C ALA A 106 -20.27 -14.55 -18.53
N ALA A 107 -20.08 -15.86 -18.32
CA ALA A 107 -19.36 -16.39 -17.16
C ALA A 107 -17.89 -15.99 -17.17
N VAL A 108 -17.23 -15.98 -18.34
CA VAL A 108 -15.84 -15.54 -18.49
C VAL A 108 -15.71 -14.04 -18.24
N SER A 109 -16.57 -13.20 -18.82
CA SER A 109 -16.52 -11.75 -18.59
C SER A 109 -16.80 -11.39 -17.13
N GLN A 110 -17.73 -12.08 -16.48
CA GLN A 110 -18.02 -11.88 -15.06
C GLN A 110 -16.87 -12.35 -14.17
N THR A 111 -16.24 -13.48 -14.48
CA THR A 111 -15.03 -13.97 -13.80
C THR A 111 -13.85 -13.01 -14.00
N LEU A 112 -13.64 -12.48 -15.21
CA LEU A 112 -12.56 -11.52 -15.49
C LEU A 112 -12.78 -10.18 -14.78
N TRP A 113 -14.03 -9.71 -14.70
CA TRP A 113 -14.38 -8.51 -13.94
C TRP A 113 -14.14 -8.69 -12.43
N PHE A 114 -14.51 -9.86 -11.88
CA PHE A 114 -14.27 -10.20 -10.48
C PHE A 114 -12.76 -10.35 -10.19
N LEU A 115 -12.03 -11.05 -11.06
CA LEU A 115 -10.59 -11.25 -10.93
C LEU A 115 -9.82 -9.93 -10.97
N SER A 116 -10.24 -9.00 -11.84
CA SER A 116 -9.61 -7.69 -11.92
C SER A 116 -9.91 -6.81 -10.70
N THR A 117 -11.11 -6.92 -10.13
CA THR A 117 -11.49 -6.19 -8.90
C THR A 117 -10.70 -6.69 -7.69
N THR A 118 -10.48 -8.01 -7.59
CA THR A 118 -9.80 -8.68 -6.46
C THR A 118 -8.29 -8.83 -6.65
N ARG A 119 -7.70 -8.20 -7.69
CA ARG A 119 -6.30 -8.41 -8.13
C ARG A 119 -5.25 -8.41 -7.00
N ASN A 120 -5.35 -7.48 -6.05
CA ASN A 120 -4.36 -7.36 -4.97
C ASN A 120 -4.42 -8.57 -4.04
N ILE A 121 -5.63 -8.98 -3.64
CA ILE A 121 -5.84 -10.15 -2.79
C ILE A 121 -5.39 -11.42 -3.51
N PHE A 122 -5.72 -11.52 -4.80
CA PHE A 122 -5.33 -12.67 -5.61
C PHE A 122 -3.80 -12.84 -5.64
N VAL A 123 -3.06 -11.77 -5.92
CA VAL A 123 -1.58 -11.81 -5.94
C VAL A 123 -1.02 -12.20 -4.57
N VAL A 124 -1.54 -11.63 -3.48
CA VAL A 124 -1.09 -11.97 -2.11
C VAL A 124 -1.30 -13.45 -1.81
N LEU A 125 -2.45 -14.03 -2.15
CA LEU A 125 -2.73 -15.45 -1.93
C LEU A 125 -1.80 -16.37 -2.73
N VAL A 126 -1.52 -16.02 -4.00
CA VAL A 126 -0.59 -16.78 -4.84
C VAL A 126 0.83 -16.70 -4.27
N CYS A 127 1.29 -15.52 -3.86
CA CYS A 127 2.60 -15.36 -3.22
C CYS A 127 2.70 -16.15 -1.91
N ALA A 128 1.66 -16.13 -1.08
CA ALA A 128 1.62 -16.89 0.16
C ALA A 128 1.67 -18.41 -0.09
N ALA A 129 0.93 -18.91 -1.09
CA ALA A 129 0.97 -20.31 -1.49
C ALA A 129 2.34 -20.73 -2.04
N LEU A 130 2.98 -19.87 -2.86
CA LEU A 130 4.34 -20.10 -3.34
C LEU A 130 5.34 -20.12 -2.18
N ALA A 131 5.28 -19.16 -1.27
CA ALA A 131 6.15 -19.11 -0.10
C ALA A 131 6.01 -20.37 0.77
N TYR A 132 4.76 -20.82 1.02
CA TYR A 132 4.48 -22.07 1.73
C TYR A 132 5.03 -23.32 1.02
N TYR A 133 4.94 -23.35 -0.32
CA TYR A 133 5.50 -24.44 -1.11
C TYR A 133 7.03 -24.51 -1.02
N PHE A 134 7.73 -23.37 -1.01
CA PHE A 134 9.19 -23.35 -0.85
C PHE A 134 9.62 -23.66 0.58
N ASP A 135 8.87 -23.20 1.58
CA ASP A 135 9.15 -23.48 2.99
C ASP A 135 9.05 -24.99 3.31
N THR A 136 8.05 -25.68 2.74
CA THR A 136 7.94 -27.16 2.85
C THR A 136 9.10 -27.91 2.18
N LYS A 137 9.90 -27.27 1.33
CA LYS A 137 11.12 -27.81 0.71
C LYS A 137 12.41 -27.45 1.46
N ASN A 138 12.32 -26.83 2.64
CA ASN A 138 13.47 -26.29 3.39
C ASN A 138 14.32 -25.29 2.58
N GLN A 139 13.73 -24.64 1.58
CA GLN A 139 14.35 -23.52 0.88
C GLN A 139 13.62 -22.26 1.31
N GLN A 140 14.36 -21.28 1.84
CA GLN A 140 13.82 -19.96 2.19
C GLN A 140 14.36 -18.90 1.22
N PRO A 141 13.95 -18.97 -0.08
CA PRO A 141 14.44 -18.03 -1.08
C PRO A 141 13.94 -16.62 -0.82
N PHE A 142 12.79 -16.46 -0.14
CA PHE A 142 12.15 -15.17 0.12
C PHE A 142 12.28 -14.74 1.58
N VAL A 143 12.25 -13.43 1.82
CA VAL A 143 12.13 -12.88 3.17
C VAL A 143 10.68 -13.07 3.65
N LEU A 144 10.49 -13.91 4.66
CA LEU A 144 9.18 -14.15 5.24
C LEU A 144 8.84 -13.07 6.27
N THR A 145 7.58 -12.65 6.29
CA THR A 145 7.02 -11.87 7.40
C THR A 145 7.12 -12.73 8.66
N GLY A 146 7.81 -12.24 9.69
CA GLY A 146 8.06 -12.99 10.93
C GLY A 146 6.79 -13.44 11.65
N GLU A 147 6.96 -14.07 12.80
CA GLU A 147 5.83 -14.66 13.53
C GLU A 147 4.79 -13.63 13.99
N VAL A 148 3.54 -13.83 13.58
CA VAL A 148 2.40 -13.04 14.04
C VAL A 148 1.86 -13.66 15.32
N LYS A 149 1.98 -12.94 16.44
CA LYS A 149 1.43 -13.37 17.73
C LYS A 149 -0.08 -13.52 17.65
N ALA A 150 -0.60 -14.67 18.05
CA ALA A 150 -2.03 -14.93 18.12
C ALA A 150 -2.67 -14.21 19.31
N GLY A 151 -3.93 -13.77 19.14
CA GLY A 151 -4.73 -13.15 20.18
C GLY A 151 -4.92 -11.64 20.00
N LEU A 152 -5.80 -11.07 20.82
CA LEU A 152 -6.03 -9.63 20.86
C LEU A 152 -4.88 -8.94 21.61
N PRO A 153 -4.45 -7.74 21.18
CA PRO A 153 -3.56 -6.93 22.01
C PRO A 153 -4.26 -6.62 23.33
N GLN A 154 -3.49 -6.59 24.43
CA GLN A 154 -4.04 -6.22 25.73
C GLN A 154 -4.55 -4.76 25.65
N LEU A 155 -5.82 -4.54 25.98
CA LEU A 155 -6.39 -3.20 26.05
C LEU A 155 -5.79 -2.48 27.26
N ALA A 156 -4.78 -1.67 27.00
CA ALA A 156 -4.16 -0.80 28.00
C ALA A 156 -4.20 0.65 27.49
N PRO A 157 -4.40 1.64 28.38
CA PRO A 157 -4.19 3.03 28.00
C PRO A 157 -2.74 3.22 27.53
N PRO A 158 -2.49 4.14 26.58
CA PRO A 158 -1.13 4.40 26.10
C PRO A 158 -0.24 4.85 27.27
N PRO A 159 1.01 4.37 27.35
CA PRO A 159 1.92 4.74 28.42
C PRO A 159 2.31 6.23 28.29
N PHE A 160 2.19 6.99 29.37
CA PHE A 160 2.63 8.40 29.44
C PHE A 160 4.13 8.55 29.79
N SER A 161 4.80 7.44 30.09
CA SER A 161 6.24 7.36 30.31
C SER A 161 6.75 6.02 29.78
N ALA A 162 7.92 6.00 29.15
CA ALA A 162 8.57 4.77 28.72
C ALA A 162 10.02 4.73 29.16
N THR A 163 10.44 3.61 29.72
CA THR A 163 11.82 3.32 30.04
C THR A 163 12.44 2.54 28.88
N VAL A 164 13.35 3.15 28.14
CA VAL A 164 14.09 2.46 27.05
C VAL A 164 15.56 2.45 27.44
N GLY A 165 16.06 1.26 27.81
CA GLY A 165 17.40 1.12 28.39
C GLY A 165 17.46 1.73 29.80
N ASN A 166 18.40 2.66 30.02
CA ASN A 166 18.62 3.33 31.31
C ASN A 166 17.99 4.74 31.39
N HIS A 167 17.21 5.13 30.39
CA HIS A 167 16.58 6.45 30.31
C HIS A 167 15.06 6.32 30.37
N THR A 168 14.45 7.10 31.26
CA THR A 168 13.00 7.26 31.38
C THR A 168 12.58 8.47 30.54
N TYR A 169 11.90 8.20 29.43
CA TYR A 169 11.30 9.23 28.59
C TYR A 169 9.95 9.63 29.18
N THR A 170 9.81 10.92 29.49
CA THR A 170 8.56 11.52 29.92
C THR A 170 7.66 11.85 28.72
N PHE A 171 6.36 12.04 28.96
CA PHE A 171 5.41 12.45 27.90
C PHE A 171 5.88 13.68 27.11
N SER A 172 6.47 14.67 27.78
CA SER A 172 6.98 15.88 27.13
C SER A 172 8.12 15.58 26.16
N GLU A 173 9.03 14.68 26.53
CA GLU A 173 10.15 14.26 25.68
C GLU A 173 9.68 13.38 24.52
N MET A 174 8.67 12.54 24.74
CA MET A 174 8.02 11.81 23.67
C MET A 174 7.37 12.77 22.66
N ALA A 175 6.64 13.77 23.16
CA ALA A 175 6.01 14.78 22.32
C ALA A 175 7.05 15.62 21.56
N SER A 176 8.13 16.05 22.22
CA SER A 176 9.19 16.80 21.55
C SER A 176 9.92 15.96 20.49
N THR A 177 10.01 14.64 20.68
CA THR A 177 10.55 13.71 19.67
C THR A 177 9.70 13.66 18.39
N LEU A 178 8.37 13.82 18.48
CA LEU A 178 7.51 13.97 17.29
C LEU A 178 7.70 15.32 16.60
N GLY A 179 8.18 16.35 17.30
CA GLY A 179 8.43 17.68 16.76
C GLY A 179 7.19 18.29 16.11
N SER A 180 7.32 18.73 14.86
CA SER A 180 6.22 19.33 14.09
C SER A 180 5.12 18.32 13.70
N ALA A 181 5.39 17.01 13.76
CA ALA A 181 4.42 15.99 13.36
C ALA A 181 3.14 16.01 14.23
N ILE A 182 3.23 16.49 15.48
CA ILE A 182 2.08 16.65 16.38
C ILE A 182 0.97 17.51 15.76
N PHE A 183 1.34 18.55 15.02
CA PHE A 183 0.38 19.44 14.37
C PHE A 183 0.09 19.02 12.93
N VAL A 184 1.12 18.54 12.21
CA VAL A 184 1.00 18.19 10.80
C VAL A 184 0.14 16.95 10.58
N VAL A 185 0.32 15.88 11.38
CA VAL A 185 -0.41 14.61 11.18
C VAL A 185 -1.92 14.78 11.36
N PRO A 186 -2.43 15.42 12.44
CA PRO A 186 -3.87 15.66 12.57
C PRO A 186 -4.42 16.59 11.49
N LEU A 187 -3.68 17.64 11.12
CA LEU A 187 -4.09 18.55 10.05
C LEU A 187 -4.23 17.78 8.73
N LEU A 188 -3.23 16.97 8.38
CA LEU A 188 -3.25 16.11 7.19
C LEU A 188 -4.45 15.17 7.19
N SER A 189 -4.70 14.49 8.31
CA SER A 189 -5.82 13.55 8.44
C SER A 189 -7.17 14.24 8.20
N ILE A 190 -7.35 15.47 8.68
CA ILE A 190 -8.59 16.22 8.43
C ILE A 190 -8.70 16.62 6.96
N LEU A 191 -7.59 17.07 6.35
CA LEU A 191 -7.57 17.45 4.92
C LEU A 191 -7.94 16.27 4.01
N GLU A 192 -7.37 15.10 4.26
CA GLU A 192 -7.67 13.88 3.50
C GLU A 192 -9.15 13.50 3.62
N ASN A 193 -9.71 13.54 4.83
CA ASN A 193 -11.12 13.26 5.06
C ASN A 193 -12.05 14.27 4.35
N ILE A 194 -11.72 15.55 4.36
CA ILE A 194 -12.48 16.59 3.65
C ILE A 194 -12.35 16.41 2.13
N ALA A 195 -11.16 16.11 1.63
CA ALA A 195 -10.95 15.86 0.20
C ALA A 195 -11.77 14.66 -0.28
N LEU A 196 -11.78 13.57 0.49
CA LEU A 196 -12.64 12.41 0.21
C LEU A 196 -14.13 12.80 0.21
N ALA A 197 -14.58 13.53 1.23
CA ALA A 197 -15.95 14.03 1.28
C ALA A 197 -16.29 14.86 0.03
N LYS A 198 -15.42 15.80 -0.37
CA LYS A 198 -15.60 16.63 -1.57
C LYS A 198 -15.73 15.79 -2.84
N VAL A 199 -14.93 14.74 -3.00
CA VAL A 199 -15.02 13.84 -4.16
C VAL A 199 -16.33 13.06 -4.16
N PHE A 200 -16.78 12.56 -3.00
CA PHE A 200 -18.05 11.82 -2.89
C PHE A 200 -19.28 12.72 -3.10
N PHE A 201 -19.22 13.99 -2.69
CA PHE A 201 -20.32 14.96 -2.86
C PHE A 201 -20.21 15.78 -4.16
N GLY A 202 -19.36 15.39 -5.11
CA GLY A 202 -19.29 16.05 -6.42
C GLY A 202 -18.78 17.49 -6.39
N GLY A 203 -17.97 17.85 -5.39
CA GLY A 203 -17.38 19.18 -5.22
C GLY A 203 -18.23 20.18 -4.41
N GLN A 204 -19.41 19.78 -3.94
CA GLN A 204 -20.24 20.62 -3.06
C GLN A 204 -20.02 20.25 -1.58
N VAL A 205 -18.97 20.79 -0.99
CA VAL A 205 -18.76 20.82 0.47
C VAL A 205 -18.09 22.12 0.86
#